data_AF-A0A7U9NIX5-F1
#
_entry.id   AF-A0A7U9NIX5-F1
#
_cell.length_a   1.000
_cell.length_b   1.000
_cell.length_c   1.000
_cell.angle_alpha   90.00
_cell.angle_beta   90.00
_cell.angle_gamma   90.00
#
_symmetry.space_group_name_H-M   'P 1'
#
loop_
_entity.id
_entity.type
_entity.pdbx_description
1 polymer ?
#
loop_
_entity_poly.entity_id
_entity_poly.type
_entity_poly.pdbx_seq_one_letter_code
_entity_poly.pdbx_strand_id
1 'polypeptide(L)'
;MTEKGIKLINEFIDILEKESLENMHKLAEEYNIKDLDEDICMELSGVRRPLVLVRGKPITVEQTMRLITGEEPLFGEDVNEKGWFEPREGRGALKNIFYRRGYDWLSTWVYSDGTIGGDIIHLGKYPELDEILSGYMHLVKKYPFLDMVVSYTIYDECTCYGCDIYEREHSLCKSSDCGCKDCTPFLYKIKKYSSWNRKWNFSPDFEELYFRCWDTNHVRSDVADSVVLTIWIHNGETEVLFGKKASSKFNEYNNLYCAPEYAFMFTQTLYSYDSTCICDKKFVEDCFEFIGKTRSLCDEYVEQKFISPFNEKATVVTKEWVTNQYNTYIAVK
;
A
#
# COMPACT_ATOMS: atom_id res chain seq x y z
N MET A 1 38.80 -13.89 8.86
CA MET A 1 37.99 -15.01 9.42
C MET A 1 38.80 -16.29 9.32
N THR A 2 38.73 -17.16 10.33
CA THR A 2 39.38 -18.48 10.30
C THR A 2 38.50 -19.49 9.57
N GLU A 3 39.09 -20.53 8.99
CA GLU A 3 38.38 -21.62 8.27
C GLU A 3 37.31 -22.31 9.15
N LYS A 4 37.61 -22.45 10.45
CA LYS A 4 36.66 -22.92 11.47
C LYS A 4 35.47 -21.96 11.69
N GLY A 5 35.70 -20.65 11.57
CA GLY A 5 34.64 -19.64 11.68
C GLY A 5 33.70 -19.65 10.47
N ILE A 6 34.25 -19.83 9.26
CA ILE A 6 33.44 -19.95 8.03
C ILE A 6 32.57 -21.21 8.08
N LYS A 7 33.13 -22.33 8.53
CA LYS A 7 32.37 -23.59 8.67
C LYS A 7 31.17 -23.47 9.63
N LEU A 8 31.38 -22.83 10.79
CA LEU A 8 30.30 -22.61 11.77
C LEU A 8 29.21 -21.68 11.24
N ILE A 9 29.58 -20.66 10.45
CA ILE A 9 28.60 -19.77 9.81
C ILE A 9 27.76 -20.55 8.78
N ASN A 10 28.41 -21.37 7.95
CA ASN A 10 27.68 -22.18 6.96
C ASN A 10 26.74 -23.19 7.62
N GLU A 11 27.20 -23.90 8.66
CA GLU A 11 26.35 -24.84 9.43
C GLU A 11 25.14 -24.12 10.06
N PHE A 12 25.31 -22.88 10.51
CA PHE A 12 24.22 -22.08 11.06
C PHE A 12 23.24 -21.62 9.98
N ILE A 13 23.73 -21.21 8.80
CA ILE A 13 22.90 -20.86 7.64
C ILE A 13 22.07 -22.07 7.20
N ASP A 14 22.69 -23.24 7.06
CA ASP A 14 22.01 -24.47 6.66
C ASP A 14 20.85 -24.84 7.61
N ILE A 15 21.03 -24.62 8.92
CA ILE A 15 19.97 -24.84 9.92
C ILE A 15 18.82 -23.84 9.73
N LEU A 16 19.12 -22.56 9.56
CA LEU A 16 18.11 -21.53 9.37
C LEU A 16 17.31 -21.73 8.08
N GLU A 17 17.97 -22.08 6.98
CA GLU A 17 17.32 -22.37 5.71
C GLU A 17 16.39 -23.58 5.84
N LYS A 18 16.83 -24.63 6.56
CA LYS A 18 16.00 -25.82 6.82
C LYS A 18 14.77 -25.50 7.67
N GLU A 19 14.93 -24.73 8.75
CA GLU A 19 13.81 -24.31 9.59
C GLU A 19 12.81 -23.43 8.82
N SER A 20 13.30 -22.52 7.98
CA SER A 20 12.45 -21.68 7.12
C SER A 20 11.65 -22.51 6.12
N LEU A 21 12.29 -23.48 5.44
CA LEU A 21 11.62 -24.41 4.52
C LEU A 21 10.55 -25.24 5.22
N GLU A 22 10.85 -25.82 6.38
CA GLU A 22 9.88 -26.59 7.17
C GLU A 22 8.66 -25.73 7.56
N ASN A 23 8.89 -24.48 7.97
CA ASN A 23 7.81 -23.54 8.28
C ASN A 23 6.97 -23.20 7.05
N MET A 24 7.59 -22.97 5.89
CA MET A 24 6.87 -22.71 4.63
C MET A 24 5.98 -23.88 4.22
N HIS A 25 6.47 -25.12 4.29
CA HIS A 25 5.64 -26.29 3.98
C HIS A 25 4.47 -26.44 4.94
N LYS A 26 4.69 -26.21 6.24
CA LYS A 26 3.62 -26.26 7.23
C LYS A 26 2.54 -25.21 6.95
N LEU A 27 2.93 -23.99 6.58
CA LEU A 27 2.00 -22.94 6.17
C LEU A 27 1.25 -23.31 4.89
N ALA A 28 1.95 -23.91 3.92
CA ALA A 28 1.33 -24.40 2.70
C ALA A 28 0.26 -25.46 2.98
N GLU A 29 0.50 -26.38 3.92
CA GLU A 29 -0.50 -27.34 4.37
C GLU A 29 -1.67 -26.66 5.09
N GLU A 30 -1.38 -25.73 6.02
CA GLU A 30 -2.39 -25.00 6.80
C GLU A 30 -3.35 -24.20 5.90
N TYR A 31 -2.80 -23.52 4.89
CA TYR A 31 -3.54 -22.69 3.95
C TYR A 31 -3.94 -23.43 2.66
N ASN A 32 -3.70 -24.74 2.57
CA ASN A 32 -4.01 -25.57 1.41
C ASN A 32 -3.44 -25.02 0.09
N ILE A 33 -2.19 -24.54 0.13
CA ILE A 33 -1.44 -24.05 -1.02
C ILE A 33 -0.99 -25.25 -1.86
N LYS A 34 -1.58 -25.40 -3.06
CA LYS A 34 -1.40 -26.58 -3.91
C LYS A 34 -0.05 -26.63 -4.64
N ASP A 35 0.43 -25.46 -5.07
CA ASP A 35 1.61 -25.31 -5.93
C ASP A 35 2.61 -24.37 -5.25
N LEU A 36 3.08 -24.71 -4.04
CA LEU A 36 4.10 -23.94 -3.34
C LEU A 36 5.35 -23.82 -4.22
N ASP A 37 5.82 -22.59 -4.41
CA ASP A 37 7.06 -22.27 -5.13
C ASP A 37 8.07 -21.71 -4.13
N GLU A 38 8.95 -22.58 -3.62
CA GLU A 38 9.95 -22.25 -2.61
C GLU A 38 10.92 -21.18 -3.09
N ASP A 39 11.34 -21.25 -4.36
CA ASP A 39 12.28 -20.30 -4.96
C ASP A 39 11.68 -18.88 -4.97
N ILE A 40 10.41 -18.74 -5.34
CA ILE A 40 9.71 -17.45 -5.29
C ILE A 40 9.56 -16.93 -3.86
N CYS A 41 9.24 -17.81 -2.90
CA CYS A 41 9.12 -17.40 -1.49
C CYS A 41 10.46 -16.88 -0.93
N MET A 42 11.56 -17.56 -1.27
CA MET A 42 12.91 -17.14 -0.87
C MET A 42 13.32 -15.84 -1.58
N GLU A 43 12.99 -15.69 -2.86
CA GLU A 43 13.23 -14.46 -3.61
C GLU A 43 12.49 -13.27 -2.98
N LEU A 44 11.19 -13.41 -2.70
CA LEU A 44 10.39 -12.36 -2.05
C LEU A 44 10.91 -11.98 -0.67
N SER A 45 11.38 -12.95 0.12
CA SER A 45 11.98 -12.69 1.43
C SER A 45 13.26 -11.86 1.33
N GLY A 46 13.95 -11.92 0.19
CA GLY A 46 15.11 -11.07 -0.13
C GLY A 46 14.75 -9.66 -0.58
N VAL A 47 13.49 -9.38 -0.93
CA VAL A 47 13.04 -8.08 -1.43
C VAL A 47 12.68 -7.18 -0.27
N ARG A 48 13.23 -5.96 -0.27
CA ARG A 48 12.92 -4.99 0.77
C ARG A 48 11.56 -4.34 0.52
N ARG A 49 10.62 -4.53 1.46
CA ARG A 49 9.25 -3.98 1.42
C ARG A 49 8.64 -4.12 0.02
N PRO A 50 8.48 -5.36 -0.48
CA PRO A 50 8.08 -5.62 -1.85
C PRO A 50 6.86 -4.79 -2.24
N LEU A 51 6.84 -4.29 -3.49
CA LEU A 51 5.65 -3.62 -4.00
C LEU A 51 4.51 -4.62 -4.06
N VAL A 52 3.36 -4.19 -3.54
CA VAL A 52 2.12 -4.96 -3.49
C VAL A 52 1.08 -4.24 -4.33
N LEU A 53 0.54 -4.94 -5.31
CA LEU A 53 -0.48 -4.44 -6.22
C LEU A 53 -1.82 -5.06 -5.82
N VAL A 54 -2.77 -4.23 -5.41
CA VAL A 54 -4.11 -4.65 -5.01
C VAL A 54 -5.12 -4.23 -6.06
N ARG A 55 -6.00 -5.15 -6.48
CA ARG A 55 -7.10 -4.87 -7.42
C ARG A 55 -8.31 -5.66 -6.97
N GLY A 56 -9.48 -5.03 -6.90
CA GLY A 56 -10.68 -5.74 -6.46
C GLY A 56 -11.96 -5.15 -7.01
N LYS A 57 -12.97 -6.00 -7.05
CA LYS A 57 -14.33 -5.59 -7.40
C LYS A 57 -14.82 -4.57 -6.37
N PRO A 58 -15.36 -3.41 -6.79
CA PRO A 58 -15.90 -2.43 -5.85
C PRO A 58 -17.00 -3.04 -4.97
N ILE A 59 -16.99 -2.63 -3.70
CA ILE A 59 -17.96 -3.02 -2.68
C ILE A 59 -18.89 -1.85 -2.35
N THR A 60 -19.99 -2.10 -1.64
CA THR A 60 -20.90 -1.03 -1.22
C THR A 60 -20.28 -0.19 -0.10
N VAL A 61 -20.82 1.02 0.11
CA VAL A 61 -20.43 1.87 1.26
C VAL A 61 -20.66 1.15 2.59
N GLU A 62 -21.76 0.41 2.73
CA GLU A 62 -22.02 -0.38 3.95
C GLU A 62 -20.98 -1.50 4.16
N GLN A 63 -20.62 -2.21 3.09
CA GLN A 63 -19.56 -3.22 3.12
C GLN A 63 -18.19 -2.61 3.44
N THR A 64 -17.95 -1.40 2.94
CA THR A 64 -16.74 -0.60 3.21
C THR A 64 -16.65 -0.25 4.69
N MET A 65 -17.74 0.26 5.28
CA MET A 65 -17.80 0.52 6.72
C MET A 65 -17.53 -0.76 7.51
N ARG A 66 -18.20 -1.87 7.17
CA ARG A 66 -17.99 -3.16 7.83
C ARG A 66 -16.53 -3.63 7.78
N LEU A 67 -15.88 -3.47 6.63
CA LEU A 67 -14.48 -3.82 6.45
C LEU A 67 -13.58 -2.93 7.32
N ILE A 68 -13.67 -1.62 7.14
CA ILE A 68 -12.84 -0.65 7.85
C ILE A 68 -13.03 -0.76 9.37
N THR A 69 -14.27 -0.81 9.86
CA THR A 69 -14.53 -0.89 11.31
C THR A 69 -14.10 -2.21 11.92
N GLY A 70 -14.00 -3.28 11.14
CA GLY A 70 -13.55 -4.56 11.65
C GLY A 70 -12.04 -4.75 11.56
N GLU A 71 -11.35 -4.11 10.62
CA GLU A 71 -9.91 -4.24 10.41
C GLU A 71 -9.08 -3.13 11.06
N GLU A 72 -9.66 -1.93 11.22
CA GLU A 72 -8.90 -0.84 11.81
C GLU A 72 -8.87 -0.91 13.33
N PRO A 73 -7.65 -0.88 13.94
CA PRO A 73 -7.48 -0.80 15.38
C PRO A 73 -8.30 0.30 16.05
N LEU A 74 -8.59 1.39 15.31
CA LEU A 74 -9.45 2.49 15.73
C LEU A 74 -10.76 2.06 16.40
N PHE A 75 -11.35 0.97 15.91
CA PHE A 75 -12.71 0.56 16.23
C PHE A 75 -12.78 -0.67 17.15
N GLY A 76 -11.65 -1.19 17.62
CA GLY A 76 -11.56 -2.42 18.42
C GLY A 76 -12.33 -2.39 19.76
N GLU A 77 -12.55 -3.58 20.32
CA GLU A 77 -13.27 -3.79 21.60
C GLU A 77 -12.48 -3.28 22.82
N ASP A 78 -11.13 -3.30 22.77
CA ASP A 78 -10.23 -2.85 23.84
C ASP A 78 -9.91 -1.35 23.81
N VAL A 79 -10.60 -0.57 22.98
CA VAL A 79 -10.61 0.90 23.09
C VAL A 79 -11.50 1.32 24.28
N ASN A 80 -11.29 0.67 25.42
CA ASN A 80 -11.88 1.02 26.70
C ASN A 80 -11.10 2.22 27.25
N GLU A 81 -11.72 3.40 27.21
CA GLU A 81 -11.72 4.60 28.10
C GLU A 81 -10.59 4.85 29.13
N LYS A 82 -9.48 4.11 29.14
CA LYS A 82 -8.43 4.11 30.18
C LYS A 82 -7.01 4.05 29.64
N GLY A 83 -6.77 4.47 28.39
CA GLY A 83 -5.46 4.98 27.96
C GLY A 83 -4.31 3.98 27.85
N TRP A 84 -4.57 2.67 27.76
CA TRP A 84 -3.51 1.65 27.56
C TRP A 84 -3.37 1.17 26.12
N PHE A 85 -4.34 1.47 25.25
CA PHE A 85 -4.30 1.13 23.83
C PHE A 85 -4.09 2.39 22.99
N GLU A 86 -2.91 2.50 22.38
CA GLU A 86 -2.62 3.53 21.41
C GLU A 86 -2.93 2.98 20.01
N PRO A 87 -4.09 3.30 19.39
CA PRO A 87 -4.46 2.72 18.10
C PRO A 87 -3.50 3.12 16.97
N ARG A 88 -2.66 4.14 17.22
CA ARG A 88 -1.57 4.55 16.33
C ARG A 88 -0.34 3.64 16.43
N GLU A 89 -0.14 2.88 17.51
CA GLU A 89 0.98 1.95 17.67
C GLU A 89 0.82 0.76 16.70
N GLY A 90 1.89 0.45 15.95
CA GLY A 90 1.90 -0.60 14.93
C GLY A 90 1.70 -0.11 13.48
N ARG A 91 1.98 -1.00 12.53
CA ARG A 91 1.78 -0.77 11.08
C ARG A 91 0.41 -1.35 10.69
N GLY A 92 -0.32 -0.72 9.76
CA GLY A 92 -1.59 -1.25 9.26
C GLY A 92 -1.99 -0.63 7.94
N ALA A 93 -2.61 -1.43 7.07
CA ALA A 93 -2.87 -1.04 5.68
C ALA A 93 -4.04 -0.06 5.53
N LEU A 94 -4.92 0.12 6.53
CA LEU A 94 -6.00 1.11 6.46
C LEU A 94 -5.78 2.30 7.41
N LYS A 95 -4.66 2.31 8.17
CA LYS A 95 -4.31 3.39 9.11
C LYS A 95 -4.24 4.77 8.47
N ASN A 96 -3.90 4.80 7.19
CA ASN A 96 -3.78 6.05 6.43
C ASN A 96 -5.12 6.76 6.22
N ILE A 97 -6.24 6.07 6.38
CA ILE A 97 -7.57 6.68 6.32
C ILE A 97 -7.76 7.68 7.49
N PHE A 98 -7.23 7.39 8.68
CA PHE A 98 -7.57 8.15 9.91
C PHE A 98 -6.40 8.90 10.57
N TYR A 99 -5.18 8.36 10.51
CA TYR A 99 -4.13 8.74 11.47
C TYR A 99 -3.05 9.69 10.97
N ARG A 100 -2.79 9.76 9.66
CA ARG A 100 -1.70 10.56 9.04
C ARG A 100 -0.33 10.39 9.72
N ARG A 101 -0.11 9.23 10.32
CA ARG A 101 1.15 8.80 10.94
C ARG A 101 1.83 7.68 10.15
N GLY A 102 1.27 7.31 9.01
CA GLY A 102 1.94 6.42 8.08
C GLY A 102 3.20 7.07 7.49
N TYR A 103 4.07 6.21 6.98
CA TYR A 103 5.24 6.56 6.18
C TYR A 103 4.89 7.58 5.08
N ASP A 104 5.89 8.20 4.47
CA ASP A 104 5.75 9.11 3.31
C ASP A 104 4.95 8.51 2.12
N TRP A 105 4.66 7.21 2.21
CA TRP A 105 3.92 6.36 1.29
C TRP A 105 2.58 5.97 1.95
N LEU A 106 1.52 6.72 1.66
CA LEU A 106 0.17 6.35 2.08
C LEU A 106 -0.22 5.09 1.30
N SER A 107 -0.46 4.02 2.02
CA SER A 107 -0.93 2.75 1.49
C SER A 107 -2.31 2.50 2.08
N THR A 108 -3.36 2.50 1.26
CA THR A 108 -4.65 1.88 1.57
C THR A 108 -5.07 1.06 0.37
N TRP A 109 -5.78 -0.04 0.63
CA TRP A 109 -6.28 -0.92 -0.43
C TRP A 109 -7.80 -0.84 -0.59
N VAL A 110 -8.49 -0.17 0.34
CA VAL A 110 -9.91 0.18 0.23
C VAL A 110 -10.12 1.66 0.55
N TYR A 111 -11.01 2.29 -0.20
CA TYR A 111 -11.42 3.69 -0.04
C TYR A 111 -12.84 3.81 0.49
N SER A 112 -13.20 4.99 0.99
CA SER A 112 -14.50 5.28 1.62
C SER A 112 -15.70 5.10 0.67
N ASP A 113 -15.48 5.13 -0.64
CA ASP A 113 -16.50 4.89 -1.67
C ASP A 113 -16.66 3.41 -2.05
N GLY A 114 -15.87 2.52 -1.45
CA GLY A 114 -15.86 1.07 -1.72
C GLY A 114 -15.00 0.65 -2.90
N THR A 115 -14.23 1.56 -3.48
CA THR A 115 -13.19 1.20 -4.44
C THR A 115 -12.11 0.37 -3.75
N ILE A 116 -11.77 -0.78 -4.33
CA ILE A 116 -10.68 -1.64 -3.89
C ILE A 116 -9.56 -1.56 -4.91
N GLY A 117 -8.40 -1.07 -4.47
CA GLY A 117 -7.22 -1.03 -5.30
C GLY A 117 -6.11 -0.20 -4.69
N GLY A 118 -4.91 -0.33 -5.24
CA GLY A 118 -3.77 0.49 -4.86
C GLY A 118 -2.46 -0.17 -5.23
N ASP A 119 -1.45 0.66 -5.44
CA ASP A 119 -0.06 0.22 -5.55
C ASP A 119 0.62 0.66 -4.25
N ILE A 120 0.89 -0.32 -3.39
CA ILE A 120 1.35 -0.10 -2.02
C ILE A 120 2.68 -0.83 -1.80
N ILE A 121 3.24 -0.68 -0.60
CA ILE A 121 4.40 -1.45 -0.17
C ILE A 121 4.02 -2.40 0.95
N HIS A 122 4.74 -3.51 1.05
CA HIS A 122 4.61 -4.35 2.22
C HIS A 122 5.12 -3.62 3.46
N LEU A 123 4.42 -3.78 4.59
CA LEU A 123 4.74 -3.06 5.82
C LEU A 123 5.95 -3.67 6.55
N GLY A 124 6.17 -4.97 6.44
CA GLY A 124 7.37 -5.68 6.90
C GLY A 124 8.58 -5.42 5.99
N LYS A 125 9.79 -5.33 6.55
CA LYS A 125 11.00 -4.93 5.80
C LYS A 125 11.46 -5.99 4.80
N TYR A 126 11.44 -7.26 5.18
CA TYR A 126 11.88 -8.39 4.37
C TYR A 126 10.92 -9.53 4.69
N PRO A 127 9.73 -9.53 4.07
CA PRO A 127 8.65 -10.33 4.58
C PRO A 127 8.79 -11.80 4.23
N GLU A 128 8.63 -12.65 5.23
CA GLU A 128 8.49 -14.09 5.05
C GLU A 128 7.06 -14.44 4.60
N LEU A 129 6.88 -15.67 4.13
CA LEU A 129 5.59 -16.14 3.61
C LEU A 129 4.47 -16.01 4.64
N ASP A 130 4.74 -16.24 5.93
CA ASP A 130 3.74 -16.11 7.00
C ASP A 130 3.26 -14.66 7.18
N GLU A 131 4.15 -13.68 7.12
CA GLU A 131 3.83 -12.25 7.19
C GLU A 131 2.98 -11.83 5.97
N ILE A 132 3.34 -12.34 4.77
CA ILE A 132 2.59 -12.11 3.53
C ILE A 132 1.15 -12.65 3.63
N LEU A 133 1.01 -13.91 4.06
CA LEU A 133 -0.27 -14.61 4.11
C LEU A 133 -1.16 -14.07 5.24
N SER A 134 -0.61 -13.93 6.45
CA SER A 134 -1.37 -13.47 7.62
C SER A 134 -2.00 -12.09 7.41
N GLY A 135 -1.37 -11.24 6.59
CA GLY A 135 -1.88 -9.92 6.24
C GLY A 135 -3.24 -9.91 5.51
N TYR A 136 -3.61 -10.99 4.82
CA TYR A 136 -4.82 -10.99 3.97
C TYR A 136 -5.68 -12.27 4.07
N MET A 137 -5.10 -13.42 4.44
CA MET A 137 -5.82 -14.70 4.50
C MET A 137 -7.02 -14.69 5.44
N HIS A 138 -6.99 -13.89 6.51
CA HIS A 138 -8.08 -13.80 7.48
C HIS A 138 -9.32 -13.11 6.91
N LEU A 139 -9.17 -12.28 5.88
CA LEU A 139 -10.23 -11.44 5.32
C LEU A 139 -11.36 -12.28 4.74
N VAL A 140 -11.06 -13.41 4.11
CA VAL A 140 -12.04 -14.24 3.40
C VAL A 140 -13.16 -14.76 4.30
N LYS A 141 -12.81 -15.22 5.52
CA LYS A 141 -13.77 -15.76 6.48
C LYS A 141 -14.62 -14.65 7.10
N LYS A 142 -14.02 -13.47 7.32
CA LYS A 142 -14.65 -12.33 7.99
C LYS A 142 -15.53 -11.51 7.03
N TYR A 143 -15.13 -11.43 5.76
CA TYR A 143 -15.73 -10.63 4.71
C TYR A 143 -15.91 -11.44 3.41
N PRO A 144 -16.88 -12.37 3.37
CA PRO A 144 -17.09 -13.23 2.20
C PRO A 144 -17.55 -12.49 0.93
N PHE A 145 -17.89 -11.20 1.05
CA PHE A 145 -18.21 -10.35 -0.09
C PHE A 145 -16.98 -9.80 -0.82
N LEU A 146 -15.77 -9.96 -0.26
CA LEU A 146 -14.55 -9.51 -0.91
C LEU A 146 -14.23 -10.39 -2.12
N ASP A 147 -13.84 -9.71 -3.19
CA ASP A 147 -13.42 -10.30 -4.44
C ASP A 147 -12.26 -9.46 -5.00
N MET A 148 -11.03 -9.89 -4.70
CA MET A 148 -9.83 -9.10 -4.94
C MET A 148 -8.57 -9.97 -5.09
N VAL A 149 -7.56 -9.39 -5.69
CA VAL A 149 -6.19 -9.92 -5.73
C VAL A 149 -5.25 -9.00 -4.96
N VAL A 150 -4.34 -9.61 -4.22
CA VAL A 150 -3.22 -8.94 -3.57
C VAL A 150 -1.95 -9.59 -4.11
N SER A 151 -1.21 -8.85 -4.92
CA SER A 151 -0.11 -9.40 -5.71
C SER A 151 1.23 -8.80 -5.32
N TYR A 152 2.19 -9.65 -5.03
CA TYR A 152 3.53 -9.27 -4.63
C TYR A 152 4.48 -9.32 -5.81
N THR A 153 5.34 -8.33 -5.89
CA THR A 153 6.37 -8.22 -6.92
C THR A 153 7.77 -8.36 -6.33
N ILE A 154 8.74 -8.59 -7.19
CA ILE A 154 10.17 -8.62 -6.85
C ILE A 154 10.83 -7.23 -6.83
N TYR A 155 10.04 -6.15 -6.83
CA TYR A 155 10.55 -4.78 -6.75
C TYR A 155 10.55 -4.25 -5.31
N ASP A 156 11.62 -3.53 -4.97
CA ASP A 156 11.80 -2.79 -3.72
C ASP A 156 10.81 -1.61 -3.61
N GLU A 157 10.45 -1.19 -2.39
CA GLU A 157 9.70 0.04 -2.08
C GLU A 157 10.22 1.29 -2.80
N CYS A 158 11.53 1.34 -3.05
CA CYS A 158 12.25 2.51 -3.52
C CYS A 158 12.91 2.29 -4.88
N THR A 159 12.14 1.85 -5.88
CA THR A 159 12.67 1.52 -7.23
C THR A 159 13.38 2.65 -7.97
N CYS A 160 13.17 3.91 -7.59
CA CYS A 160 13.79 5.09 -8.20
C CYS A 160 14.89 5.74 -7.35
N TYR A 161 15.17 5.22 -6.15
CA TYR A 161 16.22 5.74 -5.28
C TYR A 161 17.59 5.42 -5.90
N GLY A 162 18.30 6.46 -6.38
CA GLY A 162 19.53 6.30 -7.16
C GLY A 162 19.33 6.24 -8.69
N CYS A 163 18.15 6.59 -9.21
CA CYS A 163 17.97 6.77 -10.65
C CYS A 163 18.84 7.95 -11.16
N ASP A 164 19.70 7.68 -12.15
CA ASP A 164 20.68 8.62 -12.73
C ASP A 164 20.05 9.93 -13.26
N ILE A 165 18.72 9.98 -13.46
CA ILE A 165 18.00 11.22 -13.79
C ILE A 165 18.22 12.29 -12.72
N TYR A 166 18.34 11.89 -11.45
CA TYR A 166 18.36 12.79 -10.30
C TYR A 166 19.77 13.13 -9.82
N GLU A 167 20.73 12.22 -9.94
CA GLU A 167 22.09 12.44 -9.44
C GLU A 167 22.92 13.42 -10.29
N ARG A 168 22.49 13.78 -11.50
CA ARG A 168 23.29 14.62 -12.40
C ARG A 168 22.50 15.83 -12.90
N GLU A 169 22.79 16.99 -12.32
CA GLU A 169 22.40 18.32 -12.84
C GLU A 169 22.95 18.63 -14.25
N HIS A 170 23.78 17.76 -14.83
CA HIS A 170 24.45 17.99 -16.10
C HIS A 170 23.84 17.16 -17.22
N SER A 171 22.84 17.72 -17.90
CA SER A 171 22.57 17.70 -19.37
C SER A 171 22.76 16.43 -20.24
N LEU A 172 23.06 15.25 -19.68
CA LEU A 172 23.42 14.05 -20.46
C LEU A 172 22.56 12.82 -20.16
N CYS A 173 21.78 12.81 -19.08
CA CYS A 173 20.90 11.70 -18.76
C CYS A 173 19.73 11.68 -19.75
N LYS A 174 19.75 10.70 -20.66
CA LYS A 174 18.68 10.51 -21.64
C LYS A 174 17.55 9.74 -20.95
N SER A 175 16.32 9.86 -21.46
CA SER A 175 15.18 9.07 -20.98
C SER A 175 15.43 7.56 -20.96
N SER A 176 16.44 7.07 -21.70
CA SER A 176 16.88 5.68 -21.74
C SER A 176 17.54 5.17 -20.47
N ASP A 177 17.98 6.05 -19.56
CA ASP A 177 18.81 5.66 -18.40
C ASP A 177 17.95 5.37 -17.16
N CYS A 178 16.63 5.59 -17.26
CA CYS A 178 15.66 5.25 -16.23
C CYS A 178 14.91 3.98 -16.60
N GLY A 179 15.06 2.93 -15.78
CA GLY A 179 14.32 1.67 -15.94
C GLY A 179 12.83 1.77 -15.57
N CYS A 180 12.37 2.91 -15.02
CA CYS A 180 10.98 3.13 -14.65
C CYS A 180 10.18 3.75 -15.82
N LYS A 181 9.17 3.01 -16.32
CA LYS A 181 8.33 3.50 -17.43
C LYS A 181 7.38 4.60 -16.96
N ASP A 182 7.02 4.64 -15.67
CA ASP A 182 6.19 5.70 -15.09
C ASP A 182 6.91 7.05 -15.03
N CYS A 183 8.24 7.07 -14.85
CA CYS A 183 9.02 8.32 -14.84
C CYS A 183 9.10 8.98 -16.21
N THR A 184 9.19 8.16 -17.28
CA THR A 184 9.55 8.61 -18.63
C THR A 184 8.62 9.71 -19.19
N PRO A 185 7.28 9.62 -19.06
CA PRO A 185 6.37 10.66 -19.53
C PRO A 185 6.50 11.99 -18.76
N PHE A 186 7.01 11.97 -17.53
CA PHE A 186 6.92 13.09 -16.59
C PHE A 186 8.26 13.70 -16.18
N LEU A 187 9.36 13.30 -16.82
CA LEU A 187 10.72 13.74 -16.48
C LEU A 187 10.87 15.26 -16.32
N TYR A 188 10.19 16.05 -17.17
CA TYR A 188 10.27 17.50 -17.08
C TYR A 188 9.54 18.05 -15.83
N LYS A 189 8.38 17.49 -15.45
CA LYS A 189 7.61 17.90 -14.27
C LYS A 189 8.32 17.48 -12.99
N ILE A 190 8.79 16.24 -12.98
CA ILE A 190 9.66 15.69 -11.93
C ILE A 190 10.83 16.64 -11.66
N LYS A 191 11.60 17.01 -12.69
CA LYS A 191 12.73 17.95 -12.55
C LYS A 191 12.29 19.36 -12.12
N LYS A 192 11.14 19.83 -12.59
CA LYS A 192 10.60 21.16 -12.27
C LYS A 192 10.23 21.29 -10.79
N TYR A 193 9.68 20.24 -10.18
CA TYR A 193 9.09 20.28 -8.84
C TYR A 193 9.88 19.54 -7.76
N SER A 194 10.91 18.76 -8.12
CA SER A 194 11.72 18.01 -7.16
C SER A 194 12.17 18.84 -5.96
N SER A 195 11.97 18.26 -4.78
CA SER A 195 12.25 18.85 -3.46
C SER A 195 13.70 19.34 -3.29
N TRP A 196 14.66 18.73 -4.00
CA TRP A 196 16.08 19.08 -3.92
C TRP A 196 16.45 20.44 -4.51
N ASN A 197 15.58 21.04 -5.34
CA ASN A 197 16.01 22.11 -6.24
C ASN A 197 15.42 23.51 -5.94
N ARG A 198 14.55 23.73 -4.94
CA ARG A 198 13.86 25.05 -4.77
C ARG A 198 13.46 25.46 -3.35
N LYS A 199 13.19 26.77 -3.20
CA LYS A 199 12.47 27.37 -2.05
C LYS A 199 11.09 26.73 -1.91
N TRP A 200 10.73 26.37 -0.68
CA TRP A 200 9.44 25.75 -0.36
C TRP A 200 8.25 26.63 -0.76
N ASN A 201 7.43 26.18 -1.71
CA ASN A 201 6.15 26.80 -2.01
C ASN A 201 5.11 26.34 -0.97
N PHE A 202 4.61 27.30 -0.18
CA PHE A 202 3.61 27.07 0.87
C PHE A 202 2.17 26.99 0.34
N SER A 203 1.95 27.20 -0.96
CA SER A 203 0.64 27.05 -1.61
C SER A 203 0.78 26.39 -2.99
N PRO A 204 1.23 25.12 -3.05
CA PRO A 204 1.35 24.38 -4.31
C PRO A 204 -0.01 24.00 -4.90
N ASP A 205 -0.05 23.89 -6.22
CA ASP A 205 -1.16 23.24 -6.93
C ASP A 205 -1.00 21.71 -6.92
N PHE A 206 -1.98 20.99 -7.50
CA PHE A 206 -1.96 19.53 -7.57
C PHE A 206 -0.74 19.00 -8.32
N GLU A 207 -0.33 19.64 -9.42
CA GLU A 207 0.82 19.21 -10.22
C GLU A 207 2.11 19.25 -9.38
N GLU A 208 2.35 20.36 -8.69
CA GLU A 208 3.50 20.49 -7.80
C GLU A 208 3.42 19.48 -6.65
N LEU A 209 2.27 19.34 -5.96
CA LEU A 209 2.11 18.37 -4.87
C LEU A 209 2.43 16.94 -5.32
N TYR A 210 1.99 16.58 -6.52
CA TYR A 210 2.17 15.25 -7.07
C TYR A 210 3.64 14.96 -7.41
N PHE A 211 4.35 15.88 -8.06
CA PHE A 211 5.73 15.65 -8.50
C PHE A 211 6.82 16.04 -7.48
N ARG A 212 6.48 16.79 -6.42
CA ARG A 212 7.47 17.35 -5.48
C ARG A 212 8.33 16.31 -4.79
N CYS A 213 7.75 15.16 -4.45
CA CYS A 213 8.42 14.06 -3.74
C CYS A 213 8.50 12.79 -4.60
N TRP A 214 8.41 12.93 -5.93
CA TRP A 214 8.41 11.78 -6.84
C TRP A 214 9.66 10.91 -6.65
N ASP A 215 10.82 11.52 -6.47
CA ASP A 215 12.10 10.83 -6.32
C ASP A 215 12.20 9.93 -5.08
N THR A 216 11.52 10.29 -4.00
CA THR A 216 11.55 9.53 -2.73
C THR A 216 10.32 8.65 -2.53
N ASN A 217 9.20 8.97 -3.19
CA ASN A 217 7.90 8.39 -2.87
C ASN A 217 7.23 7.71 -4.06
N HIS A 218 7.90 7.61 -5.21
CA HIS A 218 7.33 6.96 -6.38
C HIS A 218 7.24 5.44 -6.22
N VAL A 219 6.02 4.97 -6.04
CA VAL A 219 5.62 3.56 -6.16
C VAL A 219 5.27 3.30 -7.62
N ARG A 220 5.84 2.24 -8.20
CA ARG A 220 5.64 1.89 -9.61
C ARG A 220 4.32 1.18 -9.84
N SER A 221 3.62 1.60 -10.90
CA SER A 221 2.41 0.97 -11.41
C SER A 221 2.67 0.10 -12.65
N ASP A 222 3.83 0.23 -13.28
CA ASP A 222 4.22 -0.46 -14.52
C ASP A 222 4.90 -1.82 -14.32
N VAL A 223 4.77 -2.40 -13.12
CA VAL A 223 5.51 -3.61 -12.67
C VAL A 223 4.65 -4.87 -12.60
N ALA A 224 3.52 -4.87 -13.30
CA ALA A 224 2.62 -6.02 -13.44
C ALA A 224 3.33 -7.28 -13.99
N ASP A 225 4.36 -7.08 -14.82
CA ASP A 225 5.21 -8.13 -15.39
C ASP A 225 6.11 -8.82 -14.36
N SER A 226 6.26 -8.22 -13.17
CA SER A 226 7.14 -8.68 -12.11
C SER A 226 6.37 -9.24 -10.91
N VAL A 227 5.06 -9.47 -11.06
CA VAL A 227 4.23 -10.20 -10.10
C VAL A 227 4.65 -11.67 -10.06
N VAL A 228 5.00 -12.15 -8.87
CA VAL A 228 5.45 -13.54 -8.65
C VAL A 228 4.56 -14.31 -7.69
N LEU A 229 3.79 -13.63 -6.83
CA LEU A 229 2.84 -14.24 -5.91
C LEU A 229 1.54 -13.44 -5.92
N THR A 230 0.40 -14.13 -5.95
CA THR A 230 -0.93 -13.51 -5.82
C THR A 230 -1.76 -14.26 -4.81
N ILE A 231 -2.24 -13.56 -3.78
CA ILE A 231 -3.32 -14.01 -2.91
C ILE A 231 -4.62 -13.59 -3.58
N TRP A 232 -5.41 -14.57 -4.01
CA TRP A 232 -6.69 -14.37 -4.67
C TRP A 232 -7.82 -14.69 -3.71
N ILE A 233 -8.58 -13.67 -3.30
CA ILE A 233 -9.74 -13.79 -2.42
C ILE A 233 -10.98 -13.72 -3.31
N HIS A 234 -11.81 -14.75 -3.31
CA HIS A 234 -13.04 -14.79 -4.10
C HIS A 234 -14.02 -15.81 -3.56
N ASN A 235 -15.33 -15.56 -3.68
CA ASN A 235 -16.39 -16.51 -3.32
C ASN A 235 -16.28 -17.12 -1.90
N GLY A 236 -15.71 -16.38 -0.94
CA GLY A 236 -15.47 -16.90 0.41
C GLY A 236 -14.34 -17.94 0.50
N GLU A 237 -13.49 -18.02 -0.52
CA GLU A 237 -12.28 -18.84 -0.58
C GLU A 237 -11.03 -17.98 -0.86
N THR A 238 -9.87 -18.56 -0.61
CA THR A 238 -8.59 -17.92 -0.94
C THR A 238 -7.67 -18.93 -1.61
N GLU A 239 -7.07 -18.51 -2.72
CA GLU A 239 -6.05 -19.26 -3.43
C GLU A 239 -4.74 -18.47 -3.43
N VAL A 240 -3.63 -19.17 -3.18
CA VAL A 240 -2.28 -18.59 -3.32
C VAL A 240 -1.70 -19.11 -4.62
N LEU A 241 -1.39 -18.20 -5.53
CA LEU A 241 -0.87 -18.48 -6.86
C LEU A 241 0.57 -17.99 -6.96
N PHE A 242 1.38 -18.72 -7.72
CA PHE A 242 2.80 -18.40 -7.96
C PHE A 242 3.11 -18.22 -9.45
N GLY A 243 4.18 -17.48 -9.73
CA GLY A 243 4.78 -17.26 -11.04
C GLY A 243 3.77 -16.82 -12.12
N LYS A 244 3.69 -17.59 -13.21
CA LYS A 244 2.82 -17.27 -14.34
C LYS A 244 1.33 -17.28 -13.99
N LYS A 245 0.91 -18.13 -13.04
CA LYS A 245 -0.49 -18.17 -12.59
C LYS A 245 -0.83 -16.90 -11.81
N ALA A 246 0.08 -16.48 -10.92
CA ALA A 246 -0.04 -15.22 -10.16
C ALA A 246 -0.19 -14.02 -11.09
N SER A 247 0.80 -13.80 -11.96
CA SER A 247 0.80 -12.68 -12.91
C SER A 247 -0.41 -12.71 -13.86
N SER A 248 -0.83 -13.88 -14.34
CA SER A 248 -2.03 -14.00 -15.18
C SER A 248 -3.30 -13.58 -14.42
N LYS A 249 -3.45 -14.02 -13.17
CA LYS A 249 -4.61 -13.69 -12.34
C LYS A 249 -4.62 -12.21 -11.96
N PHE A 250 -3.46 -11.65 -11.61
CA PHE A 250 -3.33 -10.22 -11.39
C PHE A 250 -3.74 -9.43 -12.62
N ASN A 251 -3.23 -9.76 -13.81
CA ASN A 251 -3.54 -9.04 -15.04
C ASN A 251 -5.02 -9.11 -15.42
N GLU A 252 -5.69 -10.22 -15.15
CA GLU A 252 -7.15 -10.34 -15.28
C GLU A 252 -7.86 -9.29 -14.42
N TYR A 253 -7.55 -9.23 -13.12
CA TYR A 253 -8.16 -8.28 -12.18
C TYR A 253 -7.75 -6.84 -12.47
N ASN A 254 -6.51 -6.60 -12.90
CA ASN A 254 -6.05 -5.28 -13.31
C ASN A 254 -6.84 -4.78 -14.54
N ASN A 255 -7.11 -5.65 -15.52
CA ASN A 255 -7.93 -5.25 -16.67
C ASN A 255 -9.39 -4.96 -16.31
N LEU A 256 -9.94 -5.69 -15.33
CA LEU A 256 -11.34 -5.54 -14.92
C LEU A 256 -11.56 -4.38 -13.93
N TYR A 257 -10.61 -4.19 -13.02
CA TYR A 257 -10.79 -3.43 -11.80
C TYR A 257 -9.63 -2.50 -11.47
N CYS A 258 -8.71 -2.23 -12.42
CA CYS A 258 -7.78 -1.13 -12.23
C CYS A 258 -8.57 0.14 -11.95
N ALA A 259 -8.21 0.78 -10.84
CA ALA A 259 -8.65 2.10 -10.48
C ALA A 259 -7.43 3.01 -10.63
N PRO A 260 -7.13 3.52 -11.83
CA PRO A 260 -5.92 4.31 -12.06
C PRO A 260 -5.82 5.48 -11.07
N GLU A 261 -6.93 6.12 -10.77
CA GLU A 261 -7.05 7.18 -9.75
C GLU A 261 -6.53 6.79 -8.35
N TYR A 262 -6.55 5.51 -8.01
CA TYR A 262 -6.11 4.97 -6.74
C TYR A 262 -4.86 4.08 -6.86
N ALA A 263 -4.43 3.78 -8.07
CA ALA A 263 -3.14 3.16 -8.37
C ALA A 263 -2.01 4.20 -8.47
N PHE A 264 -2.32 5.43 -8.91
CA PHE A 264 -1.32 6.49 -9.01
C PHE A 264 -0.99 7.13 -7.65
N MET A 265 0.30 7.39 -7.45
CA MET A 265 0.96 7.79 -6.19
C MET A 265 0.12 8.53 -5.15
N PHE A 266 0.04 7.92 -3.96
CA PHE A 266 -0.39 8.57 -2.73
C PHE A 266 0.84 9.03 -1.96
N THR A 267 1.46 10.13 -2.41
CA THR A 267 2.47 10.77 -1.56
C THR A 267 1.77 11.35 -0.33
N GLN A 268 2.41 11.28 0.84
CA GLN A 268 1.90 11.96 2.04
C GLN A 268 1.59 13.45 1.77
N THR A 269 2.37 14.07 0.87
CA THR A 269 2.18 15.44 0.42
C THR A 269 0.87 15.65 -0.32
N LEU A 270 0.44 14.69 -1.15
CA LEU A 270 -0.82 14.77 -1.86
C LEU A 270 -2.04 14.60 -0.94
N TYR A 271 -1.94 13.80 0.13
CA TYR A 271 -3.02 13.66 1.14
C TYR A 271 -2.60 14.28 2.47
N SER A 272 -2.60 15.61 2.52
CA SER A 272 -2.25 16.42 3.69
C SER A 272 -3.51 16.99 4.35
N TYR A 273 -3.67 16.94 5.69
CA TYR A 273 -5.00 17.22 6.29
C TYR A 273 -5.47 18.59 5.97
N ASP A 274 -4.54 19.50 6.00
CA ASP A 274 -4.79 20.90 5.82
C ASP A 274 -5.33 21.22 4.42
N SER A 275 -5.11 20.34 3.42
CA SER A 275 -5.52 20.52 2.02
C SER A 275 -6.43 19.42 1.44
N THR A 276 -6.19 18.16 1.80
CA THR A 276 -6.73 16.95 1.14
C THR A 276 -6.85 15.76 2.12
N CYS A 277 -7.94 15.00 2.03
CA CYS A 277 -8.20 13.84 2.91
C CYS A 277 -8.86 12.67 2.17
N ILE A 278 -8.77 11.46 2.73
CA ILE A 278 -9.35 10.24 2.12
C ILE A 278 -10.84 10.09 2.47
N CYS A 279 -11.27 10.62 3.61
CA CYS A 279 -12.66 10.62 4.04
C CYS A 279 -13.01 11.95 4.71
N ASP A 280 -14.29 12.29 4.69
CA ASP A 280 -14.83 13.41 5.46
C ASP A 280 -15.18 12.99 6.89
N LYS A 281 -15.57 13.97 7.71
CA LYS A 281 -16.04 13.74 9.08
C LYS A 281 -17.26 12.83 9.12
N LYS A 282 -18.19 13.04 8.20
CA LYS A 282 -19.45 12.31 8.15
C LYS A 282 -19.22 10.81 8.01
N PHE A 283 -18.33 10.39 7.13
CA PHE A 283 -17.98 8.98 6.95
C PHE A 283 -17.45 8.35 8.24
N VAL A 284 -16.59 9.05 8.99
CA VAL A 284 -16.04 8.55 10.26
C VAL A 284 -17.14 8.42 11.33
N GLU A 285 -18.03 9.41 11.41
CA GLU A 285 -19.20 9.33 12.29
C GLU A 285 -20.12 8.17 11.92
N ASP A 286 -20.36 7.95 10.62
CA ASP A 286 -21.16 6.84 10.10
C ASP A 286 -20.50 5.50 10.44
N CYS A 287 -19.17 5.39 10.44
CA CYS A 287 -18.44 4.20 10.92
C CYS A 287 -18.67 3.93 12.43
N PHE A 288 -18.68 4.96 13.28
CA PHE A 288 -19.01 4.78 14.71
C PHE A 288 -20.45 4.33 14.90
N GLU A 289 -21.39 4.96 14.20
CA GLU A 289 -22.80 4.60 14.23
C GLU A 289 -23.04 3.16 13.74
N PHE A 290 -22.32 2.74 12.70
CA PHE A 290 -22.38 1.39 12.14
C PHE A 290 -22.06 0.30 13.17
N ILE A 291 -21.09 0.54 14.06
CA ILE A 291 -20.75 -0.39 15.16
C ILE A 291 -21.57 -0.16 16.44
N GLY A 292 -22.65 0.62 16.36
CA GLY A 292 -23.54 0.90 17.49
C GLY A 292 -23.00 1.89 18.51
N LYS A 293 -21.94 2.64 18.17
CA LYS A 293 -21.40 3.72 19.02
C LYS A 293 -22.00 5.08 18.61
N THR A 294 -21.92 6.06 19.50
CA THR A 294 -22.40 7.42 19.21
C THR A 294 -21.47 8.14 18.22
N ARG A 295 -22.06 8.90 17.29
CA ARG A 295 -21.33 9.76 16.35
C ARG A 295 -20.41 10.76 17.06
N SER A 296 -20.77 11.20 18.26
CA SER A 296 -19.98 12.17 19.05
C SER A 296 -18.58 11.66 19.43
N LEU A 297 -18.34 10.34 19.43
CA LEU A 297 -17.00 9.80 19.65
C LEU A 297 -15.99 10.29 18.62
N CYS A 298 -16.44 10.66 17.42
CA CYS A 298 -15.57 11.24 16.41
C CYS A 298 -14.84 12.48 16.94
N ASP A 299 -15.57 13.40 17.59
CA ASP A 299 -15.00 14.61 18.18
C ASP A 299 -14.13 14.31 19.39
N GLU A 300 -14.57 13.39 20.26
CA GLU A 300 -13.79 12.96 21.42
C GLU A 300 -12.43 12.36 21.02
N TYR A 301 -12.40 11.56 19.94
CA TYR A 301 -11.18 10.94 19.43
C TYR A 301 -10.26 11.96 18.75
N VAL A 302 -10.82 13.04 18.19
CA VAL A 302 -10.05 14.19 17.70
C VAL A 302 -9.43 14.96 18.88
N GLU A 303 -10.20 15.24 19.94
CA GLU A 303 -9.72 15.92 21.14
C GLU A 303 -8.59 15.15 21.83
N GLN A 304 -8.72 13.82 21.89
CA GLN A 304 -7.71 12.89 22.42
C GLN A 304 -6.53 12.68 21.45
N LYS A 305 -6.57 13.26 20.26
CA LYS A 305 -5.55 13.15 19.20
C LYS A 305 -5.35 11.73 18.68
N PHE A 306 -6.37 10.87 18.81
CA PHE A 306 -6.39 9.56 18.17
C PHE A 306 -6.65 9.72 16.68
N ILE A 307 -7.61 10.55 16.28
CA ILE A 307 -7.89 10.86 14.86
C ILE A 307 -7.40 12.27 14.56
N SER A 308 -6.98 12.53 13.33
CA SER A 308 -6.61 13.90 12.92
C SER A 308 -7.84 14.83 12.82
N PRO A 309 -7.75 16.12 13.20
CA PRO A 309 -8.92 17.03 13.24
C PRO A 309 -9.52 17.32 11.87
N PHE A 310 -10.85 17.47 11.79
CA PHE A 310 -11.58 17.73 10.53
C PHE A 310 -11.59 19.19 10.07
N ASN A 311 -10.64 19.54 9.22
CA ASN A 311 -10.61 20.80 8.46
C ASN A 311 -11.68 20.82 7.36
N GLU A 312 -12.68 21.68 7.51
CA GLU A 312 -13.77 21.88 6.54
C GLU A 312 -13.31 22.40 5.17
N LYS A 313 -12.11 22.97 5.08
CA LYS A 313 -11.51 23.44 3.82
C LYS A 313 -10.75 22.33 3.06
N ALA A 314 -10.52 21.19 3.70
CA ALA A 314 -9.82 20.08 3.07
C ALA A 314 -10.69 19.46 1.98
N THR A 315 -10.08 19.15 0.84
CA THR A 315 -10.77 18.45 -0.24
C THR A 315 -10.79 16.95 0.02
N VAL A 316 -11.98 16.34 0.03
CA VAL A 316 -12.11 14.89 0.10
C VAL A 316 -11.75 14.29 -1.25
N VAL A 317 -10.78 13.38 -1.24
CA VAL A 317 -10.26 12.76 -2.45
C VAL A 317 -11.17 11.64 -2.90
N THR A 318 -12.04 11.98 -3.84
CA THR A 318 -12.94 11.03 -4.53
C THR A 318 -12.37 10.62 -5.88
N LYS A 319 -12.85 9.51 -6.42
CA LYS A 319 -12.53 9.06 -7.79
C LYS A 319 -12.76 10.16 -8.83
N GLU A 320 -13.89 10.86 -8.73
CA GLU A 320 -14.22 11.98 -9.61
C GLU A 320 -13.21 13.11 -9.47
N TRP A 321 -12.87 13.49 -8.24
CA TRP A 321 -11.90 14.55 -7.99
C TRP A 321 -10.53 14.18 -8.57
N VAL A 322 -10.01 12.99 -8.30
CA VAL A 322 -8.70 12.56 -8.84
C VAL A 322 -8.72 12.50 -10.36
N THR A 323 -9.79 11.98 -10.95
CA THR A 323 -9.95 11.93 -12.42
C THR A 323 -9.90 13.34 -13.00
N ASN A 324 -10.57 14.31 -12.38
CA ASN A 324 -10.55 15.71 -12.80
C ASN A 324 -9.16 16.33 -12.63
N GLN A 325 -8.47 16.08 -11.52
CA GLN A 325 -7.09 16.56 -11.32
C GLN A 325 -6.13 15.96 -12.35
N TYR A 326 -6.19 14.64 -12.57
CA TYR A 326 -5.38 13.95 -13.56
C TYR A 326 -5.61 14.53 -14.96
N ASN A 327 -6.86 14.68 -15.39
CA ASN A 327 -7.19 15.23 -16.70
C ASN A 327 -6.78 16.70 -16.86
N THR A 328 -6.77 17.47 -15.77
CA THR A 328 -6.41 18.89 -15.79
C THR A 328 -4.90 19.12 -15.78
N TYR A 329 -4.19 18.38 -14.92
CA TYR A 329 -2.79 18.66 -14.58
C TYR A 329 -1.82 17.62 -15.10
N ILE A 330 -2.24 16.38 -15.36
CA ILE A 330 -1.32 15.26 -15.67
C ILE A 330 -1.45 14.80 -17.12
N ALA A 331 -2.68 14.57 -17.60
CA ALA A 331 -2.96 14.06 -18.94
C ALA A 331 -2.70 15.09 -20.04
N VAL A 332 -2.79 16.39 -19.73
CA VAL A 332 -2.53 17.47 -20.69
C VAL A 332 -1.04 17.51 -21.00
N LYS A 333 -0.71 17.22 -22.26
CA LYS A 333 0.65 17.26 -22.81
C LYS A 333 1.09 18.66 -23.16
#